data_AF-A0A9E5EGG4-F1
#
_entry.id   AF-A0A9E5EGG4-F1
#
_cell.length_a   1.000
_cell.length_b   1.000
_cell.length_c   1.000
_cell.angle_alpha   90.00
_cell.angle_beta   90.00
_cell.angle_gamma   90.00
#
_symmetry.space_group_name_H-M   'P 1'
#
loop_
_entity.id
_entity.type
_entity.pdbx_description
1 polymer ?
#
loop_
_entity_poly.entity_id
_entity_poly.type
_entity_poly.pdbx_seq_one_letter_code
_entity_poly.pdbx_strand_id
1 'polypeptide(L)' 'MSSLPKPSDLIPHRTPFLFVDEIVALVPGQSATGIWKLTGEEDFFNGHFPNRPTLPGVLMCEAIAQVGACAILSQ' A
#
# COMPACT_ATOMS: atom_id res chain seq x y z
N MET A 1 -9.04 -18.39 -12.55
CA MET A 1 -8.22 -17.98 -11.39
C MET A 1 -8.98 -16.86 -10.72
N SER A 2 -9.45 -17.04 -9.48
CA SER A 2 -10.20 -15.97 -8.80
C SER A 2 -9.25 -14.79 -8.61
N SER A 3 -9.61 -13.62 -9.14
CA SER A 3 -8.87 -12.39 -8.91
C SER A 3 -8.89 -12.07 -7.41
N LEU A 4 -7.73 -11.78 -6.82
CA LEU A 4 -7.63 -11.28 -5.46
C LEU A 4 -8.38 -9.93 -5.35
N PRO A 5 -8.92 -9.58 -4.17
CA PRO A 5 -9.62 -8.31 -3.97
C PRO A 5 -8.66 -7.13 -4.14
N LYS A 6 -9.20 -5.96 -4.54
CA LYS A 6 -8.40 -4.74 -4.53
C LYS A 6 -8.24 -4.25 -3.10
N PRO A 7 -7.10 -3.63 -2.74
CA PRO A 7 -6.93 -3.02 -1.41
C PRO A 7 -8.08 -2.07 -1.03
N SER A 8 -8.55 -1.25 -1.97
CA SER A 8 -9.67 -0.32 -1.75
C SER A 8 -11.01 -0.97 -1.40
N ASP A 9 -11.17 -2.26 -1.72
CA ASP A 9 -12.38 -3.01 -1.40
C ASP A 9 -12.35 -3.53 0.05
N LEU A 10 -11.15 -3.64 0.65
CA LEU A 10 -10.92 -4.18 1.98
C LEU A 10 -10.70 -3.09 3.04
N ILE A 11 -10.06 -1.98 2.68
CA ILE A 11 -9.72 -0.88 3.60
C ILE A 11 -10.31 0.46 3.14
N PRO A 12 -10.58 1.41 4.06
CA PRO A 12 -11.22 2.68 3.72
C PRO A 12 -10.28 3.69 3.01
N HIS A 13 -8.97 3.44 3.03
CA HIS A 13 -7.96 4.33 2.43
C HIS A 13 -8.18 4.54 0.93
N ARG A 14 -7.96 5.76 0.44
CA ARG A 14 -8.08 6.17 -0.96
C ARG A 14 -6.91 7.10 -1.32
N THR A 15 -6.70 7.35 -2.62
CA THR A 15 -5.77 8.38 -3.09
C THR A 15 -6.03 9.72 -2.38
N PRO A 16 -4.99 10.44 -1.93
CA PRO A 16 -3.56 10.16 -2.12
C PRO A 16 -2.90 9.31 -1.01
N PHE A 17 -3.68 8.70 -0.11
CA PHE A 17 -3.16 7.99 1.08
C PHE A 17 -3.45 6.47 1.10
N LEU A 18 -3.70 5.89 -0.08
CA LEU A 18 -3.70 4.44 -0.29
C LEU A 18 -2.37 4.07 -0.96
N PHE A 19 -1.55 3.28 -0.28
CA PHE A 19 -0.18 2.95 -0.70
C PHE A 19 0.00 1.49 -1.08
N VAL A 20 -1.09 0.78 -1.36
CA VAL A 20 -1.06 -0.61 -1.84
C VAL A 20 -1.83 -0.65 -3.15
N ASP A 21 -1.15 -0.97 -4.23
CA ASP A 21 -1.76 -1.04 -5.56
C ASP A 21 -2.41 -2.41 -5.81
N GLU A 22 -1.77 -3.46 -5.33
CA GLU A 22 -2.11 -4.84 -5.66
C GLU A 22 -1.84 -5.77 -4.49
N ILE A 23 -2.76 -6.71 -4.23
CA ILE A 23 -2.52 -7.85 -3.36
C ILE A 23 -2.12 -9.03 -4.24
N VAL A 24 -0.97 -9.64 -3.97
CA VAL A 24 -0.42 -10.77 -4.74
C VAL A 24 -0.46 -12.10 -3.99
N ALA A 25 -0.67 -12.06 -2.68
CA ALA A 25 -0.98 -13.24 -1.86
C ALA A 25 -1.84 -12.81 -0.67
N LEU A 26 -2.80 -13.65 -0.27
CA LEU A 26 -3.71 -13.38 0.83
C LEU A 26 -4.10 -14.68 1.53
N VAL A 27 -3.86 -14.74 2.84
CA VAL A 27 -4.42 -15.74 3.75
C VAL A 27 -5.29 -15.00 4.76
N PRO A 28 -6.64 -15.04 4.62
CA PRO A 28 -7.54 -14.27 5.46
C PRO A 28 -7.30 -14.45 6.96
N GLY A 29 -7.25 -13.34 7.69
CA GLY A 29 -6.98 -13.28 9.12
C GLY A 29 -5.54 -13.59 9.55
N GLN A 30 -4.64 -13.93 8.61
CA GLN A 30 -3.28 -14.36 8.93
C GLN A 30 -2.18 -13.55 8.26
N SER A 31 -2.20 -13.41 6.93
CA SER A 31 -1.13 -12.71 6.20
C SER A 31 -1.59 -12.18 4.84
N ALA A 32 -0.92 -11.13 4.36
CA ALA A 32 -1.07 -10.64 3.00
C ALA A 32 0.30 -10.18 2.47
N THR A 33 0.49 -10.27 1.15
CA THR A 33 1.61 -9.67 0.44
C THR A 33 1.04 -8.67 -0.56
N GLY A 34 1.43 -7.41 -0.42
CA GLY A 34 1.02 -6.31 -1.29
C GLY A 34 2.19 -5.71 -2.06
N ILE A 35 1.88 -5.02 -3.15
CA ILE A 35 2.85 -4.25 -3.94
C ILE A 35 2.46 -2.78 -3.90
N TRP A 36 3.45 -1.92 -3.63
CA TRP A 36 3.41 -0.48 -3.87
C TRP A 36 4.36 -0.12 -5.01
N LYS A 37 3.82 0.32 -6.14
CA LYS A 37 4.54 0.72 -7.35
C LYS A 37 4.74 2.23 -7.30
N LEU A 38 5.95 2.64 -6.94
CA LEU A 38 6.34 4.05 -6.94
C LEU A 38 6.71 4.50 -8.35
N THR A 39 6.16 5.62 -8.81
CA THR A 39 6.47 6.20 -10.12
C THR A 39 7.57 7.26 -10.06
N GLY A 40 7.79 7.85 -8.89
CA GLY A 40 8.67 9.00 -8.70
C GLY A 40 7.95 10.35 -8.92
N GLU A 41 6.67 10.32 -9.32
CA GLU A 41 5.83 11.50 -9.55
C GLU A 41 4.97 11.86 -8.33
N GLU A 42 5.00 11.05 -7.27
CA GLU A 42 4.22 11.27 -6.06
C GLU A 42 4.60 12.58 -5.36
N ASP A 43 3.60 13.32 -4.89
CA ASP A 43 3.76 14.68 -4.34
C ASP A 43 4.82 14.76 -3.23
N PHE A 44 4.98 13.71 -2.42
CA PHE A 44 5.96 13.70 -1.33
C PHE A 44 7.41 13.70 -1.83
N PHE A 45 7.70 13.24 -3.06
CA PHE A 45 9.06 13.27 -3.60
C PHE A 45 9.54 14.70 -3.91
N ASN A 46 8.63 15.63 -4.19
CA ASN A 46 8.97 17.05 -4.39
C ASN A 46 9.59 17.67 -3.12
N GLY A 47 9.14 17.22 -1.94
CA GLY A 47 9.60 17.72 -0.64
C GLY A 47 10.60 16.82 0.08
N HIS A 48 10.73 15.55 -0.32
CA HIS A 48 11.51 14.56 0.41
C HIS A 48 12.45 13.76 -0.52
N PHE A 49 13.62 14.27 -0.86
CA PHE A 49 14.09 15.65 -0.67
C PHE A 49 14.36 16.29 -2.03
N PRO A 50 14.32 17.63 -2.15
CA PRO A 50 14.70 18.30 -3.39
C PRO A 50 16.07 17.83 -3.89
N ASN A 51 16.16 17.45 -5.17
CA ASN A 51 17.34 16.86 -5.83
C ASN A 51 17.81 15.49 -5.28
N ARG A 52 17.06 14.88 -4.35
CA ARG A 52 17.33 13.55 -3.79
C ARG A 52 16.00 12.88 -3.39
N PRO A 53 15.14 12.53 -4.36
CA PRO A 53 13.87 11.87 -4.07
C PRO A 53 14.13 10.60 -3.27
N THR A 54 13.51 10.51 -2.10
CA THR A 54 13.69 9.46 -1.11
C THR A 54 12.32 9.10 -0.57
N LEU A 55 11.95 7.83 -0.55
CA LEU A 55 10.67 7.43 0.02
C LEU A 55 10.65 7.75 1.52
N PRO A 56 9.66 8.48 2.06
CA PRO A 56 9.59 8.70 3.50
C PRO A 56 9.38 7.37 4.24
N GLY A 57 10.27 7.05 5.19
CA GLY A 57 10.20 5.78 5.93
C GLY A 57 8.88 5.57 6.68
N VAL A 58 8.25 6.66 7.13
CA VAL A 58 6.92 6.60 7.77
C VAL A 58 5.82 6.14 6.81
N LEU A 59 5.92 6.45 5.51
CA LEU A 59 4.96 5.97 4.52
C LEU A 59 5.21 4.50 4.17
N MET A 60 6.46 4.02 4.27
CA MET A 60 6.75 2.58 4.19
C MET A 60 6.05 1.83 5.34
N CYS A 61 6.14 2.35 6.56
CA CYS A 61 5.43 1.78 7.71
C CYS A 61 3.91 1.80 7.53
N GLU A 62 3.37 2.90 7.01
CA GLU A 62 1.94 3.03 6.70
C GLU A 62 1.51 2.00 5.64
N ALA A 63 2.27 1.83 4.55
CA ALA A 63 1.97 0.82 3.54
C ALA A 63 1.97 -0.61 4.12
N ILE A 64 2.93 -0.93 5.01
CA ILE A 64 2.95 -2.22 5.73
C ILE A 64 1.70 -2.37 6.61
N ALA A 65 1.29 -1.31 7.32
CA ALA A 65 0.08 -1.32 8.13
C ALA A 65 -1.19 -1.55 7.29
N GLN A 66 -1.28 -0.91 6.13
CA GLN A 66 -2.39 -1.12 5.18
C GLN A 66 -2.45 -2.55 4.64
N VAL A 67 -1.31 -3.16 4.29
CA VAL A 67 -1.25 -4.58 3.91
C VAL A 67 -1.71 -5.49 5.06
N GLY A 68 -1.27 -5.21 6.29
CA GLY A 68 -1.72 -5.94 7.48
C GLY A 68 -3.23 -5.83 7.70
N ALA A 69 -3.79 -4.63 7.53
CA ALA A 69 -5.23 -4.41 7.61
C ALA A 69 -6.01 -5.18 6.52
N CYS A 70 -5.48 -5.26 5.29
CA CYS A 70 -6.08 -6.08 4.25
C CYS A 70 -6.17 -7.55 4.66
N ALA A 71 -5.14 -8.10 5.32
CA ALA A 71 -5.16 -9.47 5.82
C ALA A 71 -6.20 -9.68 6.94
N ILE A 72 -6.30 -8.73 7.88
CA ILE A 72 -7.20 -8.85 9.04
C ILE A 72 -8.67 -8.66 8.64
N LEU A 73 -8.94 -7.76 7.70
CA LEU A 73 -10.31 -7.38 7.31
C LEU A 73 -10.85 -8.20 6.12
N SER A 74 -10.00 -8.94 5.41
CA SER A 74 -10.47 -9.90 4.42
C SER A 74 -11.24 -11.02 5.10
N GLN A 75 -12.46 -11.28 4.62
CA GLN A 75 -13.31 -12.40 5.05
C GLN A 75 -13.09 -13.64 4.19
#